data_AF-A0A9J7MYJ2-F1
#
_entry.id   AF-A0A9J7MYJ2-F1
#
_cell.length_a   1.000
_cell.length_b   1.000
_cell.length_c   1.000
_cell.angle_alpha   90.00
_cell.angle_beta   90.00
_cell.angle_gamma   90.00
#
_symmetry.space_group_name_H-M   'P 1'
#
loop_
_entity.id
_entity.type
_entity.pdbx_description
1 polymer ?
#
loop_
_entity_poly.entity_id
_entity_poly.type
_entity_poly.pdbx_seq_one_letter_code
_entity_poly.pdbx_strand_id
1 'polypeptide(L)'
;MTSIELPMTFVRYPFYYENYISSLKPQKLEDVTYVLGVPMEGAEMDAVSAADMGPAVRAIFNNRAEWLGRTVGFSGDRLTIQQHAEILSKHLAPKVFKASDMTADAFAQLGFPGADHLGNMFKFNRLHNPDRSVELTRQLHPAAKSFDTWVAENKEALLKALD
;
A
#
# COMPACT_ATOMS: atom_id res chain seq x y z
N MET A 1 7.05 16.72 -19.77
CA MET A 1 5.73 16.20 -20.19
C MET A 1 4.70 17.32 -20.22
N THR A 2 4.45 18.01 -19.10
CA THR A 2 3.64 19.24 -19.08
C THR A 2 4.27 20.38 -19.89
N SER A 3 5.60 20.54 -19.81
CA SER A 3 6.37 21.54 -20.57
C SER A 3 6.33 21.39 -22.10
N ILE A 4 5.84 20.26 -22.61
CA ILE A 4 5.66 19.99 -24.04
C ILE A 4 4.19 19.72 -24.38
N GLU A 5 3.28 20.13 -23.49
CA GLU A 5 1.82 20.14 -23.69
C GLU A 5 1.21 18.79 -24.09
N LEU A 6 1.80 17.68 -23.63
CA LEU A 6 1.22 16.37 -23.89
C LEU A 6 -0.13 16.21 -23.17
N PRO A 7 -1.18 15.74 -23.85
CA PRO A 7 -2.47 15.49 -23.23
C PRO A 7 -2.38 14.27 -22.30
N MET A 8 -2.36 14.51 -21.00
CA MET A 8 -2.10 13.47 -20.02
C MET A 8 -2.90 13.61 -18.73
N THR A 9 -3.02 12.51 -18.01
CA THR A 9 -3.47 12.44 -16.62
C THR A 9 -2.37 11.72 -15.84
N PHE A 10 -1.93 12.28 -14.71
CA PHE A 10 -0.97 11.61 -13.84
C PHE A 10 -1.71 10.70 -12.87
N VAL A 11 -1.33 9.43 -12.81
CA VAL A 11 -1.85 8.49 -11.83
C VAL A 11 -0.72 8.15 -10.86
N ARG A 12 -0.96 8.38 -9.58
CA ARG A 12 -0.03 8.04 -8.50
C ARG A 12 -0.56 6.78 -7.84
N TYR A 13 0.33 5.82 -7.59
CA TYR A 13 0.05 4.56 -6.91
C TYR A 13 0.63 4.57 -5.50
N PRO A 14 -0.11 4.14 -4.47
CA PRO A 14 0.42 4.10 -3.11
C PRO A 14 1.05 2.72 -2.84
N PHE A 15 1.14 2.32 -1.58
CA PHE A 15 1.60 0.97 -1.22
C PHE A 15 0.66 -0.10 -1.77
N TYR A 16 1.19 -1.24 -2.22
CA TYR A 16 0.38 -2.36 -2.70
C TYR A 16 0.17 -3.37 -1.59
N TYR A 17 -1.06 -3.84 -1.41
CA TYR A 17 -1.32 -4.97 -0.51
C TYR A 17 -0.47 -6.19 -0.89
N GLU A 18 -0.25 -6.39 -2.19
CA GLU A 18 0.60 -7.43 -2.77
C GLU A 18 2.08 -7.36 -2.30
N ASN A 19 2.55 -6.23 -1.76
CA ASN A 19 3.88 -6.13 -1.18
C ASN A 19 4.07 -7.09 0.01
N TYR A 20 3.00 -7.40 0.76
CA TYR A 20 3.05 -8.39 1.85
C TYR A 20 3.24 -9.84 1.38
N ILE A 21 3.04 -10.11 0.09
CA ILE A 21 3.30 -11.41 -0.53
C ILE A 21 4.70 -11.45 -1.16
N SER A 22 5.29 -10.29 -1.46
CA SER A 22 6.46 -10.17 -2.34
C SER A 22 7.67 -9.51 -1.66
N SER A 23 7.79 -8.18 -1.76
CA SER A 23 8.98 -7.41 -1.39
C SER A 23 9.06 -7.10 0.11
N LEU A 24 7.93 -7.01 0.80
CA LEU A 24 7.82 -6.64 2.21
C LEU A 24 7.01 -7.68 2.97
N LYS A 25 7.37 -8.95 2.78
CA LYS A 25 6.76 -10.07 3.50
C LYS A 25 6.93 -9.90 5.00
N PRO A 26 5.89 -10.21 5.80
CA PRO A 26 6.03 -10.29 7.25
C PRO A 26 7.17 -11.23 7.63
N GLN A 27 8.06 -10.77 8.52
CA GLN A 27 9.20 -11.56 8.98
C GLN A 27 8.81 -12.37 10.21
N LYS A 28 9.16 -13.65 10.25
CA LYS A 28 8.89 -14.49 11.42
C LYS A 28 9.77 -14.04 12.60
N LEU A 29 9.18 -13.86 13.78
CA LEU A 29 9.89 -13.59 15.02
C LEU A 29 10.08 -14.87 15.82
N GLU A 30 8.99 -15.36 16.42
CA GLU A 30 8.95 -16.55 17.28
C GLU A 30 7.60 -17.25 17.12
N ASP A 31 7.58 -18.58 17.26
CA ASP A 31 6.37 -19.41 17.15
C ASP A 31 5.49 -19.09 15.93
N VAL A 32 4.31 -18.52 16.17
CA VAL A 32 3.31 -18.10 15.18
C VAL A 32 3.29 -16.58 15.00
N THR A 33 4.26 -15.86 15.56
CA THR A 33 4.35 -14.39 15.57
C THR A 33 5.22 -13.88 14.41
N TYR A 34 4.72 -12.88 13.71
CA TYR A 34 5.35 -12.22 12.58
C TYR A 34 5.36 -10.70 12.78
N VAL A 35 6.32 -10.01 12.17
CA VAL A 35 6.45 -8.54 12.20
C VAL A 35 6.34 -7.94 10.81
N LEU A 36 5.59 -6.84 10.69
CA LEU A 36 5.48 -6.05 9.47
C LEU A 36 6.60 -5.00 9.45
N GLY A 37 7.61 -5.22 8.61
CA GLY A 37 8.77 -4.33 8.44
C GLY A 37 8.47 -3.05 7.67
N VAL A 38 7.39 -2.36 7.98
CA VAL A 38 6.94 -1.13 7.30
C VAL A 38 7.01 0.04 8.31
N PRO A 39 8.08 0.86 8.28
CA PRO A 39 8.39 1.85 9.32
C PRO A 39 7.61 3.16 9.15
N MET A 40 6.29 3.12 9.38
CA MET A 40 5.44 4.31 9.35
C MET A 40 5.34 5.04 10.70
N GLU A 41 5.98 4.50 11.75
CA GLU A 41 6.12 5.16 13.07
C GLU A 41 4.78 5.68 13.63
N GLY A 42 3.74 4.85 13.53
CA GLY A 42 2.39 5.14 14.01
C GLY A 42 1.49 5.93 13.05
N ALA A 43 2.04 6.48 11.96
CA ALA A 43 1.23 7.15 10.95
C ALA A 43 0.43 6.16 10.09
N GLU A 44 -0.69 6.65 9.58
CA GLU A 44 -1.48 5.94 8.58
C GLU A 44 -0.80 5.99 7.22
N MET A 45 -1.02 4.94 6.42
CA MET A 45 -0.47 4.78 5.09
C MET A 45 -1.61 4.45 4.12
N ASP A 46 -1.66 5.16 2.99
CA ASP A 46 -2.52 4.76 1.88
C ASP A 46 -2.00 3.47 1.24
N ALA A 47 -2.92 2.56 0.92
CA ALA A 47 -2.60 1.34 0.22
C ALA A 47 -3.75 0.89 -0.70
N VAL A 48 -3.45 0.07 -1.71
CA VAL A 48 -4.42 -0.45 -2.69
C VAL A 48 -4.12 -1.90 -3.05
N SER A 49 -5.10 -2.60 -3.61
CA SER A 49 -4.81 -3.76 -4.45
C SER A 49 -4.39 -3.29 -5.84
N ALA A 50 -3.23 -3.74 -6.32
CA ALA A 50 -2.76 -3.40 -7.66
C ALA A 50 -3.74 -3.82 -8.77
N ALA A 51 -4.42 -4.96 -8.59
CA ALA A 51 -5.37 -5.51 -9.56
C ALA A 51 -6.61 -4.61 -9.77
N ASP A 52 -7.01 -3.88 -8.74
CA ASP A 52 -8.22 -3.03 -8.76
C ASP A 52 -7.97 -1.67 -9.45
N MET A 53 -6.71 -1.29 -9.63
CA MET A 53 -6.38 0.02 -10.21
C MET A 53 -6.46 0.02 -11.74
N GLY A 54 -6.38 -1.14 -12.40
CA GLY A 54 -6.59 -1.26 -13.84
C GLY A 54 -7.98 -0.77 -14.28
N PRO A 55 -9.08 -1.28 -13.68
CA PRO A 55 -10.43 -0.76 -13.88
C PRO A 55 -10.57 0.74 -13.60
N ALA A 56 -9.92 1.27 -12.55
CA ALA A 56 -9.95 2.69 -12.23
C ALA A 56 -9.26 3.55 -13.31
N VAL A 57 -8.11 3.10 -13.83
CA VAL A 57 -7.42 3.74 -14.95
C VAL A 57 -8.28 3.69 -16.23
N ARG A 58 -8.97 2.58 -16.50
CA ARG A 58 -9.91 2.49 -17.62
C ARG A 58 -11.03 3.53 -17.50
N ALA A 59 -11.56 3.75 -16.29
CA ALA A 59 -12.59 4.76 -16.06
C ALA A 59 -12.08 6.19 -16.33
N ILE A 60 -10.82 6.49 -16.01
CA ILE A 60 -10.15 7.76 -16.37
C ILE A 60 -10.15 7.95 -17.89
N PHE A 61 -9.76 6.92 -18.66
CA PHE A 61 -9.76 7.00 -20.12
C PHE A 61 -11.15 7.21 -20.71
N ASN A 62 -12.16 6.48 -20.20
CA ASN A 62 -13.55 6.61 -20.66
C ASN A 62 -14.15 8.00 -20.37
N ASN A 63 -13.63 8.71 -19.37
CA ASN A 63 -14.08 10.04 -18.97
C ASN A 63 -13.00 11.11 -19.21
N ARG A 64 -12.23 10.97 -20.30
CA ARG A 64 -11.06 11.82 -20.60
C ARG A 64 -11.27 13.31 -20.37
N ALA A 65 -12.41 13.86 -20.78
CA ALA A 65 -12.69 15.30 -20.66
C ALA A 65 -12.67 15.79 -19.19
N GLU A 66 -13.08 14.94 -18.25
CA GLU A 66 -13.07 15.22 -16.82
C GLU A 66 -11.67 15.11 -16.20
N TRP A 67 -10.83 14.20 -16.73
CA TRP A 67 -9.57 13.82 -16.09
C TRP A 67 -8.32 14.35 -16.76
N LEU A 68 -8.42 14.92 -17.97
CA LEU A 68 -7.29 15.48 -18.69
C LEU A 68 -6.63 16.61 -17.88
N GLY A 69 -5.30 16.58 -17.78
CA GLY A 69 -4.50 17.55 -17.03
C GLY A 69 -4.53 17.35 -15.51
N ARG A 70 -5.32 16.42 -14.99
CA ARG A 70 -5.43 16.17 -13.54
C ARG A 70 -4.38 15.17 -13.05
N THR A 71 -4.16 15.21 -11.74
CA THR A 71 -3.44 14.18 -11.01
C THR A 71 -4.44 13.40 -10.16
N VAL A 72 -4.32 12.07 -10.19
CA VAL A 72 -5.17 11.14 -9.46
C VAL A 72 -4.31 10.34 -8.50
N GLY A 73 -4.57 10.47 -7.20
CA GLY A 73 -3.92 9.69 -6.16
C GLY A 73 -4.83 8.55 -5.69
N PHE A 74 -4.48 7.31 -6.04
CA PHE A 74 -5.26 6.16 -5.61
C PHE A 74 -5.06 5.80 -4.14
N SER A 75 -6.12 5.30 -3.50
CA SER A 75 -6.14 4.72 -2.16
C SER A 75 -7.35 3.79 -2.03
N GLY A 76 -7.18 2.58 -1.53
CA GLY A 76 -8.26 1.63 -1.23
C GLY A 76 -8.70 1.77 0.23
N ASP A 77 -7.72 2.04 1.08
CA ASP A 77 -7.86 2.48 2.46
C ASP A 77 -6.60 3.21 2.94
N ARG A 78 -6.74 3.83 4.10
CA ARG A 78 -5.68 4.52 4.82
C ARG A 78 -5.69 4.04 6.26
N LEU A 79 -4.69 3.27 6.63
CA LEU A 79 -4.63 2.56 7.90
C LEU A 79 -3.22 2.63 8.49
N THR A 80 -3.12 2.51 9.80
CA THR A 80 -1.84 2.31 10.49
C THR A 80 -1.32 0.89 10.23
N ILE A 81 0.00 0.69 10.32
CA ILE A 81 0.61 -0.64 10.21
C ILE A 81 0.15 -1.57 11.34
N GLN A 82 -0.24 -1.02 12.49
CA GLN A 82 -0.85 -1.76 13.58
C GLN A 82 -2.22 -2.34 13.18
N GLN A 83 -3.08 -1.54 12.53
CA GLN A 83 -4.35 -2.04 11.99
C GLN A 83 -4.14 -3.07 10.88
N HIS A 84 -3.10 -2.93 10.05
CA HIS A 84 -2.74 -3.97 9.09
C HIS A 84 -2.40 -5.29 9.78
N ALA A 85 -1.60 -5.23 10.85
CA ALA A 85 -1.25 -6.39 11.67
C ALA A 85 -2.48 -7.04 12.31
N GLU A 86 -3.42 -6.25 12.81
CA GLU A 86 -4.68 -6.76 13.39
C GLU A 86 -5.54 -7.48 12.34
N ILE A 87 -5.69 -6.91 11.15
CA ILE A 87 -6.44 -7.50 10.04
C ILE A 87 -5.79 -8.82 9.59
N LEU A 88 -4.47 -8.85 9.43
CA LEU A 88 -3.74 -10.08 9.08
C LEU A 88 -3.90 -11.14 10.17
N SER A 89 -3.79 -10.77 11.45
CA SER A 89 -3.95 -11.70 12.58
C SER A 89 -5.36 -12.30 12.64
N LYS A 90 -6.38 -11.48 12.38
CA LYS A 90 -7.79 -11.91 12.32
C LYS A 90 -7.99 -12.98 11.24
N HIS A 91 -7.50 -12.75 10.02
CA HIS A 91 -7.79 -13.63 8.88
C HIS A 91 -6.85 -14.84 8.78
N LEU A 92 -5.62 -14.71 9.27
CA LEU A 92 -4.56 -15.73 9.14
C LEU A 92 -4.28 -16.48 10.46
N ALA A 93 -5.22 -16.44 11.41
CA ALA A 93 -5.15 -17.21 12.66
C ALA A 93 -4.78 -18.69 12.38
N PRO A 94 -3.90 -19.31 13.22
CA PRO A 94 -3.41 -18.81 14.51
C PRO A 94 -2.19 -17.88 14.44
N LYS A 95 -1.77 -17.44 13.23
CA LYS A 95 -0.64 -16.51 13.10
C LYS A 95 -0.97 -15.14 13.69
N VAL A 96 -0.02 -14.54 14.40
CA VAL A 96 -0.13 -13.22 15.02
C VAL A 96 0.84 -12.27 14.35
N PHE A 97 0.38 -11.09 13.97
CA PHE A 97 1.19 -10.07 13.30
C PHE A 97 1.31 -8.85 14.22
N LYS A 98 2.48 -8.20 14.17
CA LYS A 98 2.77 -6.97 14.90
C LYS A 98 3.35 -5.93 13.96
N ALA A 99 3.07 -4.65 14.21
CA ALA A 99 3.81 -3.58 13.57
C ALA A 99 5.26 -3.57 14.08
N SER A 100 6.20 -3.17 13.23
CA SER A 100 7.59 -2.95 13.63
C SER A 100 7.74 -1.61 14.36
N ASP A 101 8.58 -1.58 15.40
CA ASP A 101 9.02 -0.34 16.07
C ASP A 101 10.23 0.31 15.35
N MET A 102 10.69 -0.27 14.23
CA MET A 102 11.79 0.27 13.44
C MET A 102 11.42 1.63 12.85
N THR A 103 12.32 2.60 12.96
CA THR A 103 12.16 3.92 12.33
C THR A 103 12.54 3.87 10.85
N ALA A 104 12.03 4.82 10.08
CA ALA A 104 12.37 4.92 8.66
C ALA A 104 13.88 5.16 8.44
N ASP A 105 14.51 5.91 9.35
CA ASP A 105 15.97 6.17 9.32
C ASP A 105 16.77 4.89 9.64
N ALA A 106 16.31 4.06 10.57
CA ALA A 106 16.93 2.76 10.83
C ALA A 106 16.76 1.79 9.65
N PHE A 107 15.59 1.78 9.01
CA PHE A 107 15.34 0.99 7.81
C PHE A 107 16.29 1.37 6.67
N ALA A 108 16.55 2.66 6.50
CA ALA A 108 17.49 3.18 5.49
C ALA A 108 18.92 2.63 5.65
N GLN A 109 19.28 2.12 6.83
CA GLN A 109 20.61 1.60 7.15
C GLN A 109 20.72 0.07 7.08
N LEU A 110 19.67 -0.65 6.64
CA LEU A 110 19.68 -2.12 6.57
C LEU A 110 20.66 -2.72 5.54
N GLY A 111 21.36 -1.89 4.77
CA GLY A 111 22.52 -2.29 3.95
C GLY A 111 22.21 -3.08 2.68
N PHE A 112 20.96 -3.42 2.41
CA PHE A 112 20.56 -4.03 1.14
C PHE A 112 20.35 -2.97 0.03
N PRO A 113 20.50 -3.32 -1.25
CA PRO A 113 20.32 -2.38 -2.36
C PRO A 113 18.94 -1.70 -2.33
N GLY A 114 18.90 -0.38 -2.21
CA GLY A 114 17.67 0.42 -2.18
C GLY A 114 17.04 0.61 -0.80
N ALA A 115 17.68 0.15 0.28
CA ALA A 115 17.20 0.36 1.65
C ALA A 115 17.03 1.86 1.98
N ASP A 116 18.00 2.68 1.58
CA ASP A 116 18.01 4.13 1.75
C ASP A 116 16.84 4.82 1.03
N HIS A 117 16.54 4.40 -0.19
CA HIS A 117 15.41 4.90 -0.97
C HIS A 117 14.07 4.53 -0.32
N LEU A 118 13.92 3.30 0.16
CA LEU A 118 12.70 2.84 0.83
C LEU A 118 12.50 3.54 2.18
N GLY A 119 13.55 3.69 2.99
CA GLY A 119 13.50 4.46 4.22
C GLY A 119 13.04 5.90 3.97
N ASN A 120 13.60 6.56 2.95
CA ASN A 120 13.15 7.89 2.54
C ASN A 120 11.71 7.92 2.03
N MET A 121 11.25 6.88 1.31
CA MET A 121 9.86 6.76 0.87
C MET A 121 8.90 6.67 2.07
N PHE A 122 9.20 5.83 3.07
CA PHE A 122 8.38 5.74 4.28
C PHE A 122 8.36 7.06 5.06
N LYS A 123 9.52 7.71 5.18
CA LYS A 123 9.63 9.05 5.77
C LYS A 123 8.79 10.08 5.02
N PHE A 124 8.81 10.06 3.69
CA PHE A 124 7.99 10.92 2.85
C PHE A 124 6.50 10.67 3.04
N ASN A 125 6.06 9.40 2.99
CA ASN A 125 4.65 9.04 3.19
C ASN A 125 4.16 9.50 4.58
N ARG A 126 4.97 9.29 5.62
CA ARG A 126 4.65 9.71 7.00
C ARG A 126 4.58 11.23 7.16
N LEU A 127 5.60 11.96 6.71
CA LEU A 127 5.74 13.39 7.02
C LEU A 127 4.97 14.30 6.07
N HIS A 128 4.81 13.90 4.81
CA HIS A 128 4.22 14.74 3.77
C HIS A 128 2.82 14.32 3.35
N ASN A 129 2.34 13.15 3.81
CA ASN A 129 1.00 12.64 3.56
C ASN A 129 0.51 12.92 2.13
N PRO A 130 1.05 12.20 1.13
CA PRO A 130 0.81 12.49 -0.28
C PRO A 130 -0.68 12.57 -0.60
N ASP A 131 -1.04 13.40 -1.58
CA ASP A 131 -2.45 13.55 -1.99
C ASP A 131 -2.98 12.25 -2.60
N ARG A 132 -3.96 11.66 -1.91
CA ARG A 132 -4.57 10.35 -2.12
C ARG A 132 -6.02 10.42 -1.65
N SER A 133 -6.94 9.74 -2.33
CA SER A 133 -8.35 9.70 -1.89
C SER A 133 -9.00 8.34 -2.14
N VAL A 134 -9.57 7.81 -1.06
CA VAL A 134 -10.39 6.60 -1.07
C VAL A 134 -11.69 6.84 -1.82
N GLU A 135 -12.31 8.00 -1.58
CA GLU A 135 -13.58 8.41 -2.20
C GLU A 135 -13.42 8.51 -3.71
N LEU A 136 -12.37 9.18 -4.18
CA LEU A 136 -12.06 9.32 -5.60
C LEU A 136 -11.78 7.97 -6.23
N THR A 137 -11.02 7.11 -5.56
CA THR A 137 -10.71 5.77 -6.06
C THR A 137 -11.98 4.94 -6.21
N ARG A 138 -12.90 5.02 -5.23
CA ARG A 138 -14.22 4.36 -5.30
C ARG A 138 -15.17 5.00 -6.32
N GLN A 139 -15.05 6.29 -6.61
CA GLN A 139 -15.77 6.93 -7.72
C GLN A 139 -15.35 6.31 -9.07
N LEU A 140 -14.04 6.11 -9.26
CA LEU A 140 -13.49 5.51 -10.48
C LEU A 140 -13.73 3.99 -10.55
N HIS A 141 -13.67 3.32 -9.41
CA HIS A 141 -13.88 1.88 -9.28
C HIS A 141 -14.57 1.53 -7.96
N PRO A 142 -15.92 1.45 -7.94
CA PRO A 142 -16.68 1.20 -6.71
C PRO A 142 -16.35 -0.14 -6.02
N ALA A 143 -15.81 -1.09 -6.76
CA ALA A 143 -15.41 -2.41 -6.24
C ALA A 143 -13.94 -2.47 -5.80
N ALA A 144 -13.23 -1.33 -5.73
CA ALA A 144 -11.88 -1.27 -5.17
C ALA A 144 -11.88 -1.79 -3.73
N LYS A 145 -11.07 -2.83 -3.47
CA LYS A 145 -11.08 -3.53 -2.19
C LYS A 145 -10.43 -2.70 -1.09
N SER A 146 -10.96 -2.83 0.13
CA SER A 146 -10.23 -2.51 1.35
C SER A 146 -9.22 -3.61 1.65
N PHE A 147 -8.28 -3.34 2.55
CA PHE A 147 -7.29 -4.30 3.00
C PHE A 147 -7.94 -5.51 3.67
N ASP A 148 -8.98 -5.33 4.51
CA ASP A 148 -9.69 -6.44 5.15
C ASP A 148 -10.31 -7.40 4.13
N THR A 149 -10.96 -6.85 3.09
CA THR A 149 -11.54 -7.67 2.00
C THR A 149 -10.45 -8.37 1.18
N TRP A 150 -9.40 -7.63 0.81
CA TRP A 150 -8.31 -8.20 0.03
C TRP A 150 -7.58 -9.32 0.79
N VAL A 151 -7.33 -9.16 2.10
CA VAL A 151 -6.71 -10.21 2.93
C VAL A 151 -7.59 -11.45 3.02
N ALA A 152 -8.91 -11.26 3.20
CA ALA A 152 -9.85 -12.38 3.23
C ALA A 152 -9.82 -13.20 1.93
N GLU A 153 -9.79 -12.52 0.78
CA GLU A 153 -9.77 -13.16 -0.54
C GLU A 153 -8.40 -13.75 -0.92
N ASN A 154 -7.30 -13.24 -0.38
CA ASN A 154 -5.94 -13.64 -0.72
C ASN A 154 -5.25 -14.47 0.38
N LYS A 155 -6.02 -15.04 1.31
CA LYS A 155 -5.53 -15.80 2.46
C LYS A 155 -4.52 -16.89 2.09
N GLU A 156 -4.80 -17.69 1.06
CA GLU A 156 -3.92 -18.79 0.64
C GLU A 156 -2.57 -18.29 0.14
N ALA A 157 -2.57 -17.23 -0.68
CA ALA A 157 -1.34 -16.63 -1.20
C ALA A 157 -0.50 -15.99 -0.09
N LEU A 158 -1.16 -15.34 0.88
CA LEU A 158 -0.51 -14.80 2.07
C LEU A 158 0.12 -15.91 2.92
N LEU A 159 -0.61 -16.99 3.22
CA LEU A 159 -0.07 -18.11 4.00
C LEU A 159 1.13 -18.74 3.31
N LYS A 160 1.04 -19.02 2.00
CA LYS A 160 2.15 -19.57 1.21
C LYS A 160 3.38 -18.66 1.19
N ALA A 161 3.20 -17.35 1.29
CA ALA A 161 4.32 -16.40 1.33
C ALA A 161 5.06 -16.38 2.68
N LEU A 162 4.44 -16.91 3.74
CA LEU A 162 4.95 -16.95 5.11
C LEU A 162 5.60 -18.29 5.49
N ASP A 163 5.46 -19.29 4.64
CA ASP A 163 6.12 -20.60 4.73
C ASP A 163 7.53 -20.54 4.12
#